data_AF-A0A8J7MAF3-F1
#
_entry.id   AF-A0A8J7MAF3-F1
#
_cell.length_a   1.000
_cell.length_b   1.000
_cell.length_c   1.000
_cell.angle_alpha   90.00
_cell.angle_beta   90.00
_cell.angle_gamma   90.00
#
_symmetry.space_group_name_H-M   'P 1'
#
loop_
_entity.id
_entity.type
_entity.pdbx_description
1 polymer ?
#
loop_
_entity_poly.entity_id
_entity_poly.type
_entity_poly.pdbx_seq_one_letter_code
_entity_poly.pdbx_strand_id
1 'polypeptide(L)'
;MKINAYTPSKSARGFTLMEIMVVIAIILALAALGVGGFTAVNEKVRRDSAKLQIRSMSAALETYKNEQGDYPIGNGNAGSSSEVYSALFGDYNFDGTTDDGEVVYLATLDPNAALKSRIAFSSSNSYILVDPWRDVSEPSKNEYRYYRSEQESDPSQMNPDFDLWSNGPDGEGGPNGTEAQRRDDITNWDY
;
A
#
# COMPACT_ATOMS: atom_id res chain seq x y z
N MET A 1 -43.82 58.95 -48.01
CA MET A 1 -44.62 57.94 -47.27
C MET A 1 -43.68 57.23 -46.31
N LYS A 2 -43.90 57.35 -44.98
CA LYS A 2 -43.06 56.75 -43.92
C LYS A 2 -43.50 55.30 -43.66
N ILE A 3 -42.57 54.42 -43.27
CA ILE A 3 -42.72 53.49 -42.13
C ILE A 3 -41.34 52.91 -41.74
N ASN A 4 -40.84 53.29 -40.55
CA ASN A 4 -39.77 52.55 -39.85
C ASN A 4 -40.45 51.61 -38.85
N ALA A 5 -40.19 50.31 -38.96
CA ALA A 5 -40.63 49.31 -37.99
C ALA A 5 -39.69 49.32 -36.78
N TYR A 6 -40.25 49.48 -35.57
CA TYR A 6 -39.50 49.37 -34.32
C TYR A 6 -39.78 47.99 -33.72
N THR A 7 -38.80 47.09 -33.76
CA THR A 7 -38.86 45.78 -33.12
C THR A 7 -38.59 45.93 -31.61
N PRO A 8 -39.43 45.37 -30.72
CA PRO A 8 -39.19 45.46 -29.28
C PRO A 8 -38.04 44.54 -28.84
N SER A 9 -37.09 45.10 -28.10
CA SER A 9 -36.01 44.39 -27.41
C SER A 9 -36.56 43.60 -26.21
N LYS A 10 -36.26 42.29 -26.13
CA LYS A 10 -36.55 41.48 -24.95
C LYS A 10 -35.69 41.97 -23.78
N SER A 11 -36.35 42.40 -22.70
CA SER A 11 -35.68 42.79 -21.46
C SER A 11 -34.98 41.58 -20.83
N ALA A 12 -33.64 41.58 -20.83
CA ALA A 12 -32.86 40.59 -20.12
C ALA A 12 -32.96 40.89 -18.62
N ARG A 13 -33.56 39.97 -17.85
CA ARG A 13 -33.58 40.04 -16.39
C ARG A 13 -32.17 39.77 -15.87
N GLY A 14 -31.55 40.77 -15.23
CA GLY A 14 -30.27 40.63 -14.54
C GLY A 14 -30.42 39.93 -13.20
N PHE A 15 -29.38 39.19 -12.80
CA PHE A 15 -29.28 38.56 -11.49
C PHE A 15 -29.28 39.59 -10.36
N THR A 16 -29.96 39.28 -9.25
CA THR A 16 -29.95 40.14 -8.07
C THR A 16 -28.78 39.78 -7.14
N LEU A 17 -28.24 40.78 -6.43
CA LEU A 17 -27.16 40.57 -5.45
C LEU A 17 -27.57 39.57 -4.35
N MET A 18 -28.83 39.62 -3.90
CA MET A 18 -29.33 38.68 -2.90
C MET A 18 -29.33 37.23 -3.40
N GLU A 19 -29.57 37.01 -4.68
CA GLU A 19 -29.55 35.68 -5.29
C GLU A 19 -28.17 35.06 -5.22
N ILE A 20 -27.13 35.86 -5.49
CA ILE A 20 -25.74 35.40 -5.36
C ILE A 20 -25.36 35.21 -3.88
N MET A 21 -25.83 36.07 -2.97
CA MET A 21 -25.53 35.93 -1.53
C MET A 21 -26.11 34.66 -0.92
N VAL A 22 -27.34 34.29 -1.25
CA VAL A 22 -27.96 33.06 -0.75
C VAL A 22 -27.24 31.84 -1.34
N VAL A 23 -26.86 31.88 -2.61
CA VAL A 23 -26.15 30.77 -3.27
C VAL A 23 -24.78 30.55 -2.62
N ILE A 24 -23.97 31.59 -2.40
CA ILE A 24 -22.67 31.42 -1.74
C ILE A 24 -22.84 30.96 -0.28
N ALA A 25 -23.87 31.41 0.43
CA ALA A 25 -24.15 30.95 1.80
C ALA A 25 -24.48 29.45 1.83
N ILE A 26 -25.28 28.95 0.89
CA ILE A 26 -25.59 27.52 0.77
C ILE A 26 -24.34 26.72 0.38
N ILE A 27 -23.52 27.21 -0.55
CA ILE A 27 -22.27 26.54 -0.95
C ILE A 27 -21.32 26.41 0.25
N LEU A 28 -21.14 27.47 1.03
CA LEU A 28 -20.27 27.45 2.22
C LEU A 28 -20.81 26.52 3.31
N ALA A 29 -22.13 26.48 3.51
CA ALA A 29 -22.77 25.56 4.46
C ALA A 29 -22.58 24.09 4.05
N LEU A 30 -22.76 23.77 2.76
CA LEU A 30 -22.54 22.42 2.24
C LEU A 30 -21.06 22.02 2.25
N ALA A 31 -20.15 22.96 1.93
CA ALA A 31 -18.72 22.73 2.00
C ALA A 31 -18.27 22.40 3.44
N ALA A 32 -18.82 23.08 4.45
CA ALA A 32 -18.52 22.80 5.86
C ALA A 32 -18.94 21.39 6.31
N LEU A 33 -20.04 20.86 5.76
CA LEU A 33 -20.52 19.50 6.07
C LEU A 33 -19.78 18.40 5.29
N GLY A 34 -19.24 18.72 4.10
CA GLY A 34 -18.65 17.74 3.19
C GLY A 34 -17.29 17.16 3.59
N VAL A 35 -16.57 17.79 4.52
CA VAL A 35 -15.15 17.46 4.78
C VAL A 35 -14.96 16.28 5.78
N GLY A 36 -15.98 15.90 6.55
CA GLY A 36 -15.80 15.12 7.78
C GLY A 36 -15.73 13.58 7.71
N GLY A 37 -15.88 12.93 6.55
CA GLY A 37 -16.17 11.48 6.50
C GLY A 37 -15.06 10.51 6.06
N PHE A 38 -13.91 11.01 5.57
CA PHE A 38 -13.02 10.18 4.72
C PHE A 38 -11.90 9.42 5.44
N THR A 39 -11.54 9.77 6.68
CA THR A 39 -10.30 9.26 7.31
C THR A 39 -10.41 7.83 7.83
N ALA A 40 -11.51 7.46 8.49
CA ALA A 40 -11.68 6.12 9.07
C ALA A 40 -11.86 5.01 8.03
N VAL A 41 -12.51 5.31 6.89
CA VAL A 41 -12.68 4.35 5.79
C VAL A 41 -11.34 4.02 5.14
N ASN A 42 -10.47 5.01 4.96
CA ASN A 42 -9.14 4.81 4.38
C ASN A 42 -8.26 3.90 5.23
N GLU A 43 -8.34 4.02 6.56
CA GLU A 43 -7.58 3.17 7.47
C GLU A 43 -8.01 1.70 7.37
N LYS A 44 -9.32 1.44 7.34
CA LYS A 44 -9.82 0.08 7.12
C LYS A 44 -9.37 -0.49 5.77
N VAL A 45 -9.44 0.30 4.70
CA VAL A 45 -9.00 -0.12 3.36
C VAL A 45 -7.51 -0.45 3.35
N ARG A 46 -6.68 0.33 4.05
CA ARG A 46 -5.24 0.04 4.19
C ARG A 46 -4.99 -1.27 4.93
N ARG A 47 -5.66 -1.51 6.06
CA ARG A 47 -5.57 -2.79 6.79
C ARG A 47 -6.00 -3.98 5.95
N ASP A 48 -7.13 -3.87 5.28
CA ASP A 48 -7.65 -4.93 4.42
C ASP A 48 -6.70 -5.19 3.22
N SER A 49 -6.13 -4.13 2.64
CA SER A 49 -5.07 -4.23 1.63
C SER A 49 -3.84 -4.95 2.17
N ALA A 50 -3.35 -4.58 3.35
CA ALA A 50 -2.17 -5.21 3.93
C ALA A 50 -2.37 -6.70 4.19
N LYS A 51 -3.54 -7.09 4.71
CA LYS A 51 -3.93 -8.50 4.89
C LYS A 51 -3.98 -9.26 3.56
N LEU A 52 -4.56 -8.65 2.52
CA LEU A 52 -4.63 -9.26 1.19
C LEU A 52 -3.22 -9.44 0.60
N GLN A 53 -2.36 -8.45 0.77
CA GLN A 53 -0.98 -8.49 0.30
C GLN A 53 -0.18 -9.59 0.98
N ILE A 54 -0.27 -9.71 2.31
CA ILE A 54 0.37 -10.79 3.07
C ILE A 54 -0.12 -12.15 2.57
N ARG A 55 -1.44 -12.36 2.45
CA ARG A 55 -2.00 -13.62 1.94
C ARG A 55 -1.52 -13.95 0.52
N SER A 56 -1.46 -12.96 -0.36
CA SER A 56 -0.97 -13.13 -1.73
C SER A 56 0.51 -13.52 -1.75
N MET A 57 1.34 -12.92 -0.89
CA MET A 57 2.75 -13.25 -0.78
C MET A 57 2.95 -14.63 -0.15
N SER A 58 2.19 -14.96 0.90
CA SER A 58 2.24 -16.28 1.54
C SER A 58 1.89 -17.40 0.57
N ALA A 59 0.83 -17.26 -0.23
CA ALA A 59 0.47 -18.27 -1.24
C ALA A 59 1.55 -18.42 -2.34
N ALA A 60 2.19 -17.32 -2.74
CA ALA A 60 3.29 -17.37 -3.70
C ALA A 60 4.53 -18.04 -3.07
N LEU A 61 4.83 -17.77 -1.80
CA LEU A 61 5.91 -18.43 -1.04
C LEU A 61 5.67 -19.93 -0.86
N GLU A 62 4.42 -20.36 -0.65
CA GLU A 62 4.08 -21.79 -0.62
C GLU A 62 4.39 -22.46 -1.96
N THR A 63 4.07 -21.78 -3.07
CA THR A 63 4.38 -22.28 -4.42
C THR A 63 5.89 -22.33 -4.64
N TYR A 64 6.60 -21.27 -4.27
CA TYR A 64 8.07 -21.21 -4.30
C TYR A 64 8.69 -22.38 -3.53
N LYS A 65 8.27 -22.63 -2.29
CA LYS A 65 8.75 -23.77 -1.47
C LYS A 65 8.52 -25.10 -2.17
N ASN A 66 7.35 -25.30 -2.77
CA ASN A 66 7.04 -26.57 -3.45
C ASN A 66 7.98 -26.85 -4.64
N GLU A 67 8.48 -25.82 -5.29
CA GLU A 67 9.37 -25.94 -6.46
C GLU A 67 10.86 -25.88 -6.10
N GLN A 68 11.23 -25.00 -5.17
CA GLN A 68 12.62 -24.74 -4.76
C GLN A 68 13.06 -25.52 -3.52
N GLY A 69 12.12 -26.15 -2.81
CA GLY A 69 12.36 -27.05 -1.67
C GLY A 69 12.28 -26.40 -0.30
N ASP A 70 12.54 -25.09 -0.18
CA ASP A 70 12.41 -24.34 1.08
C ASP A 70 11.99 -22.89 0.81
N TYR A 71 11.57 -22.18 1.86
CA TYR A 71 11.35 -20.74 1.82
C TYR A 71 12.68 -19.98 1.79
N PRO A 72 12.72 -18.75 1.23
CA PRO A 72 13.91 -17.91 1.36
C PRO A 72 14.22 -17.63 2.83
N ILE A 73 15.49 -17.52 3.18
CA ILE A 73 15.93 -17.18 4.54
C ILE A 73 15.78 -15.67 4.73
N GLY A 74 15.32 -15.26 5.91
CA GLY A 74 15.07 -13.86 6.22
C GLY A 74 15.45 -13.55 7.66
N ASN A 75 16.01 -12.36 7.90
CA ASN A 75 16.51 -11.96 9.21
C ASN A 75 15.56 -11.05 10.01
N GLY A 76 14.38 -10.71 9.48
CA GLY A 76 13.37 -9.87 10.14
C GLY A 76 13.74 -8.39 10.30
N ASN A 77 14.94 -7.99 9.87
CA ASN A 77 15.43 -6.63 9.98
C ASN A 77 14.84 -5.75 8.87
N ALA A 78 15.18 -4.46 8.92
CA ALA A 78 14.80 -3.56 7.85
C ALA A 78 15.43 -4.03 6.52
N GLY A 79 14.66 -3.99 5.44
CA GLY A 79 15.02 -4.51 4.12
C GLY A 79 14.91 -6.03 3.96
N SER A 80 14.53 -6.78 5.01
CA SER A 80 14.39 -8.25 4.94
C SER A 80 13.35 -8.74 3.91
N SER A 81 12.40 -7.89 3.52
CA SER A 81 11.45 -8.22 2.45
C SER A 81 12.07 -8.27 1.06
N SER A 82 13.33 -7.83 0.89
CA SER A 82 14.07 -8.03 -0.36
C SER A 82 14.29 -9.50 -0.69
N GLU A 83 14.40 -10.37 0.32
CA GLU A 83 14.50 -11.82 0.16
C GLU A 83 13.21 -12.42 -0.42
N VAL A 84 12.06 -11.85 -0.02
CA VAL A 84 10.76 -12.24 -0.59
C VAL A 84 10.61 -11.69 -2.01
N TYR A 85 11.09 -10.48 -2.27
CA TYR A 85 11.07 -9.91 -3.63
C TYR A 85 11.88 -10.76 -4.60
N SER A 86 13.15 -11.03 -4.31
CA SER A 86 14.04 -11.77 -5.21
C SER A 86 13.51 -13.20 -5.44
N ALA A 87 13.06 -13.88 -4.39
CA ALA A 87 12.48 -15.22 -4.50
C ALA A 87 11.19 -15.26 -5.32
N LEU A 88 10.28 -14.29 -5.15
CA LEU A 88 8.96 -14.33 -5.81
C LEU A 88 8.93 -13.70 -7.20
N PHE A 89 9.85 -12.79 -7.50
CA PHE A 89 9.97 -12.14 -8.81
C PHE A 89 11.10 -12.70 -9.66
N GLY A 90 12.05 -13.43 -9.04
CA GLY A 90 13.21 -14.02 -9.70
C GLY A 90 14.26 -13.00 -10.09
N ASP A 91 14.40 -11.90 -9.35
CA ASP A 91 15.37 -10.82 -9.61
C ASP A 91 16.35 -10.76 -8.43
N TYR A 92 17.46 -11.48 -8.55
CA TYR A 92 18.50 -11.60 -7.51
C TYR A 92 19.60 -10.56 -7.68
N ASN A 93 19.73 -9.96 -8.87
CA ASN A 93 20.69 -8.90 -9.16
C ASN A 93 20.13 -7.48 -8.90
N PHE A 94 18.82 -7.38 -8.68
CA PHE A 94 18.04 -6.17 -8.44
C PHE A 94 18.09 -5.13 -9.58
N ASP A 95 18.18 -5.59 -10.82
CA ASP A 95 18.12 -4.74 -12.02
C ASP A 95 16.68 -4.43 -12.47
N GLY A 96 15.70 -5.02 -11.79
CA GLY A 96 14.28 -4.84 -12.03
C GLY A 96 13.73 -5.75 -13.13
N THR A 97 14.49 -6.76 -13.54
CA THR A 97 14.05 -7.80 -14.47
C THR A 97 14.28 -9.18 -13.89
N THR A 98 13.47 -10.15 -14.29
CA THR A 98 13.66 -11.54 -13.88
C THR A 98 14.94 -12.09 -14.52
N ASP A 99 15.79 -12.70 -13.70
CA ASP A 99 17.04 -13.34 -14.10
C ASP A 99 16.78 -14.57 -14.98
N ASP A 100 17.75 -14.89 -15.84
CA ASP A 100 17.66 -16.01 -16.77
C ASP A 100 17.51 -17.35 -16.02
N GLY A 101 16.41 -18.05 -16.28
CA GLY A 101 16.12 -19.36 -15.69
C GLY A 101 15.27 -19.30 -14.42
N GLU A 102 14.97 -18.10 -13.91
CA GLU A 102 14.10 -17.92 -12.75
C GLU A 102 12.61 -17.89 -13.12
N VAL A 103 11.77 -18.25 -12.15
CA VAL A 103 10.32 -18.32 -12.30
C VAL A 103 9.68 -17.15 -11.56
N VAL A 104 8.73 -16.46 -12.21
CA VAL A 104 7.94 -15.41 -11.58
C VAL A 104 6.74 -16.03 -10.86
N TYR A 105 6.81 -16.13 -9.53
CA TYR A 105 5.71 -16.62 -8.69
C TYR A 105 4.68 -15.53 -8.39
N LEU A 106 5.08 -14.24 -8.39
CA LEU A 106 4.18 -13.12 -8.14
C LEU A 106 4.43 -11.93 -9.07
N ALA A 107 3.80 -11.94 -10.25
CA ALA A 107 3.94 -10.90 -11.26
C ALA A 107 3.53 -9.47 -10.81
N THR A 108 2.75 -9.35 -9.73
CA THR A 108 2.40 -8.02 -9.18
C THR A 108 3.57 -7.31 -8.50
N LEU A 109 4.72 -7.98 -8.36
CA LEU A 109 5.96 -7.40 -7.83
C LEU A 109 6.85 -6.79 -8.92
N ASP A 110 6.43 -6.83 -10.19
CA ASP A 110 7.19 -6.22 -11.30
C ASP A 110 7.39 -4.71 -11.08
N PRO A 111 8.64 -4.21 -10.93
CA PRO A 111 8.96 -2.79 -10.76
C PRO A 111 8.58 -1.93 -11.96
N ASN A 112 8.48 -2.53 -13.15
CA ASN A 112 8.20 -1.84 -14.39
C ASN A 112 6.70 -1.86 -14.73
N ALA A 113 5.87 -2.56 -13.96
CA ALA A 113 4.43 -2.61 -14.17
C ALA A 113 3.76 -1.27 -13.83
N ALA A 114 2.74 -0.90 -14.61
CA ALA A 114 2.02 0.37 -14.46
C ALA A 114 1.15 0.48 -13.18
N LEU A 115 1.08 -0.57 -12.34
CA LEU A 115 0.25 -0.60 -11.14
C LEU A 115 1.05 -0.13 -9.92
N LYS A 116 0.47 0.87 -9.23
CA LYS A 116 1.04 1.64 -8.10
C LYS A 116 1.85 0.75 -7.14
N SER A 117 3.13 1.10 -7.05
CA SER A 117 4.23 0.28 -6.54
C SER A 117 4.01 -0.24 -5.12
N ARG A 118 3.79 -1.55 -5.00
CA ARG A 118 3.92 -2.34 -3.75
C ARG A 118 5.39 -2.55 -3.35
N ILE A 119 6.30 -1.90 -4.07
CA ILE A 119 7.74 -2.06 -3.92
C ILE A 119 8.46 -0.71 -3.92
N ALA A 120 9.65 -0.68 -3.34
CA ALA A 120 10.57 0.45 -3.37
C ALA A 120 11.96 -0.01 -3.77
N PHE A 121 12.71 0.84 -4.47
CA PHE A 121 14.15 0.67 -4.54
C PHE A 121 14.81 1.31 -3.31
N SER A 122 15.54 0.51 -2.54
CA SER A 122 16.21 0.88 -1.30
C SER A 122 17.57 1.51 -1.56
N SER A 123 18.09 2.27 -0.59
CA SER A 123 19.47 2.77 -0.58
C SER A 123 20.53 1.66 -0.58
N SER A 124 20.16 0.44 -0.18
CA SER A 124 21.01 -0.74 -0.20
C SER A 124 21.08 -1.41 -1.58
N ASN A 125 20.58 -0.76 -2.64
CA ASN A 125 20.55 -1.27 -4.01
C ASN A 125 19.76 -2.59 -4.15
N SER A 126 18.61 -2.67 -3.47
CA SER A 126 17.69 -3.79 -3.52
C SER A 126 16.25 -3.31 -3.58
N TYR A 127 15.35 -4.16 -4.07
CA TYR A 127 13.91 -3.90 -3.99
C TYR A 127 13.35 -4.42 -2.66
N ILE A 128 12.52 -3.62 -2.01
CA ILE A 128 11.82 -3.96 -0.77
C ILE A 128 10.32 -3.89 -0.98
N LEU A 129 9.57 -4.66 -0.20
CA LEU A 129 8.11 -4.69 -0.26
C LEU A 129 7.56 -3.65 0.72
N VAL A 130 6.70 -2.77 0.23
CA VAL A 130 6.14 -1.66 1.02
C VAL A 130 4.69 -1.90 1.38
N ASP A 131 4.32 -1.52 2.60
CA ASP A 131 2.96 -1.68 3.07
C ASP A 131 2.07 -0.47 2.71
N PRO A 132 0.75 -0.53 2.95
CA PRO A 132 -0.19 0.53 2.60
C PRO A 132 -0.02 1.87 3.34
N TRP A 133 0.77 1.92 4.41
CA TRP A 133 1.09 3.14 5.16
C TRP A 133 2.44 3.74 4.77
N ARG A 134 3.11 3.21 3.73
CA ARG A 134 4.40 3.71 3.24
C ARG A 134 4.54 5.23 3.33
N ASP A 135 5.59 5.65 4.02
CA ASP A 135 6.09 7.01 3.95
C ASP A 135 7.23 7.06 2.92
N VAL A 136 7.05 7.82 1.84
CA VAL A 136 8.09 7.98 0.81
C VAL A 136 9.29 8.77 1.31
N SER A 137 9.14 9.54 2.39
CA SER A 137 10.24 10.29 3.01
C SER A 137 11.10 9.44 3.93
N GLU A 138 10.58 8.32 4.43
CA GLU A 138 11.30 7.39 5.30
C GLU A 138 11.12 5.94 4.79
N PRO A 139 11.88 5.53 3.76
CA PRO A 139 11.67 4.24 3.08
C PRO A 139 11.83 3.00 3.98
N SER A 140 12.56 3.13 5.10
CA SER A 140 12.73 2.09 6.11
C SER A 140 11.53 1.96 7.06
N LYS A 141 10.58 2.90 7.02
CA LYS A 141 9.32 2.81 7.75
C LYS A 141 8.24 2.26 6.82
N ASN A 142 7.33 1.48 7.41
CA ASN A 142 6.13 0.98 6.74
C ASN A 142 6.47 0.12 5.51
N GLU A 143 7.52 -0.69 5.67
CA GLU A 143 7.84 -1.83 4.81
C GLU A 143 7.38 -3.13 5.46
N TYR A 144 7.12 -4.14 4.63
CA TYR A 144 6.95 -5.48 5.14
C TYR A 144 8.29 -6.01 5.63
N ARG A 145 8.22 -6.83 6.68
CA ARG A 145 9.36 -7.55 7.24
C ARG A 145 9.14 -9.05 7.11
N TYR A 146 10.23 -9.76 6.94
CA TYR A 146 10.21 -11.19 6.69
C TYR A 146 11.30 -11.89 7.49
N TYR A 147 10.92 -12.96 8.18
CA TYR A 147 11.83 -13.76 8.98
C TYR A 147 11.60 -15.26 8.72
N ARG A 148 12.70 -15.95 8.44
CA ARG A 148 12.75 -17.40 8.26
C ARG A 148 14.15 -17.85 8.66
N SER A 149 14.23 -18.68 9.69
CA SER A 149 15.52 -19.20 10.20
C SER A 149 15.98 -20.44 9.42
N GLU A 150 17.29 -20.60 9.24
CA GLU A 150 17.87 -21.87 8.75
C GLU A 150 17.65 -23.02 9.74
N GLN A 151 17.49 -22.69 11.03
CA GLN A 151 17.29 -23.69 12.06
C GLN A 151 15.83 -24.17 12.07
N GLU A 152 15.61 -25.47 11.88
CA GLU A 152 14.33 -26.10 12.14
C GLU A 152 13.98 -25.90 13.63
N SER A 153 12.89 -25.17 13.92
CA SER A 153 12.42 -24.83 15.28
C SER A 153 13.12 -23.65 15.98
N ASP A 154 13.41 -22.57 15.25
CA ASP A 154 13.86 -21.33 15.90
C ASP A 154 12.77 -20.75 16.81
N PRO A 155 13.02 -20.59 18.13
CA PRO A 155 12.01 -20.08 19.07
C PRO A 155 11.63 -18.61 18.82
N SER A 156 12.40 -17.90 17.99
CA SER A 156 12.12 -16.52 17.59
C SER A 156 11.13 -16.43 16.42
N GLN A 157 10.90 -17.54 15.71
CA GLN A 157 9.92 -17.62 14.62
C GLN A 157 8.53 -17.87 15.21
N MET A 158 7.58 -16.98 14.93
CA MET A 158 6.22 -17.02 15.47
C MET A 158 5.36 -18.06 14.75
N ASN A 159 5.60 -18.27 13.47
CA ASN A 159 4.97 -19.28 12.62
C ASN A 159 5.97 -20.43 12.33
N PRO A 160 5.55 -21.71 12.33
CA PRO A 160 6.42 -22.83 11.96
C PRO A 160 7.05 -22.74 10.55
N ASP A 161 6.35 -22.12 9.60
CA ASP A 161 6.82 -22.01 8.21
C ASP A 161 7.72 -20.78 8.04
N PHE A 162 7.16 -19.57 8.13
CA PHE A 162 7.89 -18.30 8.05
C PHE A 162 7.05 -17.18 8.66
N ASP A 163 7.70 -16.09 9.06
CA ASP A 163 7.07 -14.89 9.58
C ASP A 163 7.06 -13.79 8.51
N LEU A 164 5.88 -13.23 8.25
CA LEU A 164 5.70 -12.10 7.35
C LEU A 164 4.72 -11.11 8.00
N TRP A 165 5.15 -9.86 8.16
CA TRP A 165 4.33 -8.86 8.83
C TRP A 165 4.53 -7.43 8.32
N SER A 166 3.54 -6.59 8.61
CA SER A 166 3.62 -5.13 8.57
C SER A 166 3.42 -4.61 9.98
N ASN A 167 4.24 -3.62 10.35
CA ASN A 167 4.16 -2.88 11.61
C ASN A 167 2.98 -1.88 11.64
N GLY A 168 2.15 -1.85 10.58
CA GLY A 168 0.99 -0.98 10.53
C GLY A 168 1.34 0.53 10.46
N PRO A 169 0.36 1.40 10.78
CA PRO A 169 0.50 2.85 10.67
C PRO A 169 1.58 3.48 11.56
N ASP A 170 1.88 2.91 12.73
CA ASP A 170 2.87 3.50 13.64
C ASP A 170 4.31 3.10 13.27
N GLY A 171 4.47 2.01 12.50
CA GLY A 171 5.76 1.52 12.04
C GLY A 171 6.59 0.84 13.15
N GLU A 172 6.02 0.64 14.33
CA GLU A 172 6.64 -0.04 15.47
C GLU A 172 6.07 -1.46 15.65
N GLY A 173 6.59 -2.24 16.60
CA GLY A 173 6.05 -3.59 16.88
C GLY A 173 6.87 -4.72 16.28
N GLY A 174 6.19 -5.67 15.65
CA GLY A 174 6.74 -6.94 15.20
C GLY A 174 6.89 -7.98 16.33
N PRO A 175 7.52 -9.15 16.04
CA PRO A 175 7.61 -10.28 16.96
C PRO A 175 8.16 -9.94 18.36
N ASN A 176 9.13 -9.02 18.42
CA ASN A 176 9.81 -8.60 19.64
C ASN A 176 9.27 -7.28 20.24
N GLY A 177 8.20 -6.72 19.68
CA GLY A 177 7.56 -5.49 20.14
C GLY A 177 6.75 -5.67 21.42
N THR A 178 6.48 -4.58 22.13
CA THR A 178 5.54 -4.60 23.26
C THR A 178 4.09 -4.77 22.79
N GLU A 179 3.21 -5.25 23.65
CA GLU A 179 1.76 -5.41 23.34
C GLU A 179 1.13 -4.11 22.80
N ALA A 180 1.55 -2.96 23.32
CA ALA A 180 1.02 -1.67 22.87
C ALA A 180 1.43 -1.33 21.44
N GLN A 181 2.66 -1.69 21.05
CA GLN A 181 3.23 -1.48 19.71
C GLN A 181 2.70 -2.51 18.70
N ARG A 182 2.39 -3.73 19.15
CA ARG A 182 1.86 -4.79 18.28
C ARG A 182 0.37 -4.67 17.97
N ARG A 183 -0.30 -3.67 18.55
CA ARG A 183 -1.77 -3.56 18.50
C ARG A 183 -2.30 -3.35 17.08
N ASP A 184 -1.53 -2.68 16.23
CA ASP A 184 -1.88 -2.41 14.85
C ASP A 184 -1.13 -3.24 13.82
N ASP A 185 -0.23 -4.12 14.27
CA ASP A 185 0.48 -5.08 13.43
C ASP A 185 -0.49 -5.94 12.61
N ILE A 186 -0.01 -6.33 11.44
CA ILE A 186 -0.69 -7.30 10.58
C ILE A 186 0.33 -8.38 10.25
N THR A 187 0.04 -9.59 10.70
CA THR A 187 0.96 -10.73 10.66
C THR A 187 0.34 -11.91 9.92
N ASN A 188 1.15 -12.90 9.55
CA ASN A 188 0.67 -14.16 8.99
C ASN A 188 0.48 -15.27 10.05
N TRP A 189 0.60 -14.96 11.34
CA TRP A 189 0.40 -15.90 12.46
C TRP A 189 -0.78 -15.52 13.38
N ASP A 190 -1.28 -14.28 13.32
CA ASP A 190 -2.46 -13.85 14.08
C ASP A 190 -3.72 -13.86 13.18
N TYR A 191 -4.61 -14.86 13.38
CA TYR A 191 -5.86 -15.03 12.62
C TYR A 191 -7.11 -14.94 13.48
#